data_AF-A0A353HAK8-F1
#
_entry.id   AF-A0A353HAK8-F1
#
_cell.length_a   1.000
_cell.length_b   1.000
_cell.length_c   1.000
_cell.angle_alpha   90.00
_cell.angle_beta   90.00
_cell.angle_gamma   90.00
#
_symmetry.space_group_name_H-M   'P 1'
#
loop_
_entity.id
_entity.type
_entity.pdbx_description
1 polymer ?
#
loop_
_entity_poly.entity_id
_entity_poly.type
_entity_poly.pdbx_seq_one_letter_code
_entity_poly.pdbx_strand_id
1 'polypeptide(L)'
;MDGVDFIANMPTQEVFSSPDKNTAQGKLVASLPLVRNGVIIDKFYFVFDKGKVIDFGAEKGEDTLREILNADEGMKRLGEIALVGYNSPIRQTGTLFYETLFDENASCHFALGKSFSSAYQGGTKMSKEELKKVGLNDSVNHVDFMVGTSDLEIIATKKDGSKMIIFKDGDWAF
;
A
#
# COMPACT_ATOMS: atom_id res chain seq x y z
N MET A 1 -17.32 -11.23 13.67
CA MET A 1 -17.00 -10.07 14.53
C MET A 1 -18.28 -9.73 15.27
N ASP A 2 -18.29 -9.93 16.59
CA ASP A 2 -19.49 -9.97 17.43
C ASP A 2 -20.04 -8.57 17.78
N GLY A 3 -19.94 -7.61 16.85
CA GLY A 3 -20.39 -6.23 17.07
C GLY A 3 -19.59 -5.45 18.12
N VAL A 4 -18.40 -5.93 18.48
CA VAL A 4 -17.50 -5.25 19.43
C VAL A 4 -16.57 -4.32 18.64
N ASP A 5 -16.60 -3.05 19.00
CA ASP A 5 -15.67 -2.06 18.45
C ASP A 5 -14.24 -2.37 18.92
N PHE A 6 -13.30 -2.33 17.99
CA PHE A 6 -11.87 -2.51 18.29
C PHE A 6 -11.02 -1.64 17.37
N ILE A 7 -9.80 -1.37 17.82
CA ILE A 7 -8.79 -0.67 17.03
C ILE A 7 -7.74 -1.71 16.65
N ALA A 8 -7.57 -1.95 15.35
CA ALA A 8 -6.67 -2.98 14.84
C ALA A 8 -5.18 -2.61 15.07
N ASN A 9 -4.84 -1.35 14.81
CA ASN A 9 -3.47 -0.83 14.90
C ASN A 9 -3.39 0.29 15.95
N MET A 10 -2.43 0.18 16.87
CA MET A 10 -2.04 1.23 17.80
C MET A 10 -0.51 1.32 17.81
N PRO A 11 0.11 2.39 17.27
CA PRO A 11 -0.52 3.61 16.76
C PRO A 11 -1.20 3.41 15.38
N THR A 12 -2.04 4.37 14.98
CA THR A 12 -2.51 4.50 13.59
C THR A 12 -2.63 5.98 13.21
N GLN A 13 -2.23 6.33 12.00
CA GLN A 13 -2.26 7.68 11.40
C GLN A 13 -2.82 7.67 9.96
N GLU A 14 -3.17 6.49 9.47
CA GLU A 14 -3.53 6.27 8.08
C GLU A 14 -5.04 6.37 7.81
N VAL A 15 -5.35 6.70 6.57
CA VAL A 15 -6.65 6.41 5.97
C VAL A 15 -6.39 5.54 4.74
N PHE A 16 -7.00 4.35 4.71
CA PHE A 16 -6.68 3.33 3.71
C PHE A 16 -7.91 2.80 2.97
N SER A 17 -7.66 2.14 1.84
CA SER A 17 -8.67 1.41 1.07
C SER A 17 -8.04 0.29 0.23
N SER A 18 -8.86 -0.65 -0.22
CA SER A 18 -8.46 -1.67 -1.21
C SER A 18 -8.62 -1.12 -2.65
N PRO A 19 -7.57 -1.06 -3.48
CA PRO A 19 -7.69 -0.66 -4.88
C PRO A 19 -8.24 -1.79 -5.77
N ASP A 20 -8.73 -1.45 -6.97
CA ASP A 20 -8.99 -2.46 -8.01
C ASP A 20 -7.67 -3.00 -8.53
N LYS A 21 -7.43 -4.29 -8.31
CA LYS A 21 -6.18 -4.98 -8.65
C LYS A 21 -5.81 -4.98 -10.13
N ASN A 22 -6.71 -4.58 -11.03
CA ASN A 22 -6.50 -4.58 -12.47
C ASN A 22 -6.07 -3.22 -13.02
N THR A 23 -5.96 -2.19 -12.19
CA THR A 23 -5.91 -0.79 -12.66
C THR A 23 -4.55 -0.12 -12.51
N ALA A 24 -3.65 -0.64 -11.66
CA ALA A 24 -2.35 0.00 -11.44
C ALA A 24 -1.52 0.09 -12.73
N GLN A 25 -0.96 1.29 -12.97
CA GLN A 25 -0.20 1.66 -14.16
C GLN A 25 0.93 2.62 -13.76
N GLY A 26 2.15 2.37 -14.24
CA GLY A 26 3.30 3.25 -13.99
C GLY A 26 4.30 2.67 -12.99
N LYS A 27 5.09 3.53 -12.32
CA LYS A 27 6.19 3.12 -11.45
C LYS A 27 6.00 3.65 -10.03
N LEU A 28 6.13 2.77 -9.04
CA LEU A 28 6.23 3.11 -7.62
C LEU A 28 7.66 2.90 -7.15
N VAL A 29 8.20 3.86 -6.40
CA VAL A 29 9.54 3.81 -5.82
C VAL A 29 9.41 3.90 -4.31
N ALA A 30 10.08 3.00 -3.60
CA ALA A 30 10.06 3.00 -2.15
C ALA A 30 10.82 4.21 -1.59
N SER A 31 10.20 4.87 -0.62
CA SER A 31 10.74 6.02 0.11
C SER A 31 11.46 5.62 1.39
N LEU A 32 11.13 4.46 1.95
CA LEU A 32 11.75 3.87 3.13
C LEU A 32 12.12 2.40 2.86
N PRO A 33 13.15 1.85 3.56
CA PRO A 33 13.46 0.44 3.48
C PRO A 33 12.31 -0.44 3.98
N LEU A 34 12.26 -1.68 3.48
CA LEU A 34 11.37 -2.73 3.97
C LEU A 34 12.22 -3.78 4.70
N VAL A 35 11.76 -4.22 5.88
CA VAL A 35 12.40 -5.33 6.60
C VAL A 35 11.54 -6.57 6.51
N ARG A 36 12.12 -7.66 6.00
CA ARG A 36 11.45 -8.96 5.92
C ARG A 36 12.37 -10.06 6.40
N ASN A 37 11.95 -10.80 7.43
CA ASN A 37 12.71 -11.92 8.00
C ASN A 37 14.18 -11.55 8.35
N GLY A 38 14.41 -10.32 8.83
CA GLY A 38 15.75 -9.81 9.16
C GLY A 38 16.58 -9.34 7.96
N VAL A 39 16.05 -9.43 6.73
CA VAL A 39 16.68 -8.87 5.53
C VAL A 39 16.12 -7.48 5.26
N ILE A 40 17.03 -6.53 5.05
CA ILE A 40 16.69 -5.16 4.63
C ILE A 40 16.64 -5.14 3.09
N ILE A 41 15.48 -4.74 2.57
CA ILE A 41 15.25 -4.42 1.17
C ILE A 41 15.25 -2.90 1.06
N ASP A 42 16.14 -2.34 0.24
CA ASP A 42 16.36 -0.90 0.20
C ASP A 42 16.51 -0.39 -1.23
N LYS A 43 16.10 0.86 -1.43
CA LYS A 43 16.07 1.57 -2.72
C LYS A 43 15.48 0.71 -3.84
N PHE A 44 14.24 0.26 -3.61
CA PHE A 44 13.53 -0.63 -4.51
C PHE A 44 12.38 0.06 -5.24
N TYR A 45 11.93 -0.57 -6.32
CA TYR A 45 10.82 -0.08 -7.13
C TYR A 45 10.00 -1.23 -7.74
N PHE A 46 8.79 -0.89 -8.17
CA PHE A 46 7.93 -1.75 -8.98
C PHE A 46 7.36 -0.98 -10.16
N VAL A 47 7.29 -1.61 -11.32
CA VAL A 47 6.60 -1.09 -12.52
C VAL A 47 5.36 -1.95 -12.76
N PHE A 48 4.22 -1.29 -12.94
CA PHE A 48 2.93 -1.91 -13.15
C PHE A 48 2.41 -1.66 -14.57
N ASP A 49 1.86 -2.71 -15.18
CA ASP A 49 0.96 -2.62 -16.34
C ASP A 49 -0.30 -3.48 -16.08
N LYS A 50 -1.48 -2.90 -16.34
CA LYS A 50 -2.79 -3.56 -16.17
C LYS A 50 -2.94 -4.22 -14.78
N GLY A 51 -2.49 -3.49 -13.76
CA GLY A 51 -2.57 -3.90 -12.37
C GLY A 51 -1.55 -4.97 -11.95
N LYS A 52 -0.61 -5.36 -12.81
CA LYS A 52 0.39 -6.39 -12.51
C LYS A 52 1.80 -5.81 -12.52
N VAL A 53 2.63 -6.20 -11.56
CA VAL A 53 4.08 -5.95 -11.57
C VAL A 53 4.69 -6.64 -12.79
N ILE A 54 5.27 -5.84 -13.69
CA ILE A 54 5.97 -6.29 -14.89
C ILE A 54 7.49 -6.16 -14.79
N ASP A 55 7.98 -5.28 -13.92
CA ASP A 55 9.40 -5.07 -13.65
C ASP A 55 9.60 -4.62 -12.19
N PHE A 56 10.76 -4.95 -11.62
CA PHE A 56 11.13 -4.57 -10.26
C PHE A 56 12.66 -4.58 -10.11
N GLY A 57 13.17 -3.90 -9.09
CA GLY A 57 14.59 -3.92 -8.76
C GLY A 57 14.84 -3.35 -7.37
N ALA A 58 16.01 -3.63 -6.80
CA ALA A 58 16.44 -3.11 -5.50
C ALA A 58 17.98 -2.99 -5.44
N GLU A 59 18.50 -1.96 -4.77
CA GLU A 59 19.96 -1.87 -4.52
C GLU A 59 20.40 -2.91 -3.47
N LYS A 60 19.52 -3.25 -2.52
CA LYS A 60 19.74 -4.28 -1.50
C LYS A 60 18.51 -5.17 -1.36
N GLY A 61 18.73 -6.45 -1.12
CA GLY A 61 17.64 -7.40 -0.84
C GLY A 61 16.78 -7.77 -2.05
N GLU A 62 17.28 -7.60 -3.28
CA GLU A 62 16.51 -7.89 -4.51
C GLU A 62 16.04 -9.36 -4.58
N ASP A 63 16.86 -10.30 -4.10
CA ASP A 63 16.48 -11.72 -4.06
C ASP A 63 15.26 -11.96 -3.15
N THR A 64 15.23 -11.33 -1.97
CA THR A 64 14.08 -11.38 -1.07
C THR A 64 12.86 -10.69 -1.68
N LEU A 65 13.05 -9.57 -2.40
CA LEU A 65 11.97 -8.92 -3.14
C LEU A 65 11.38 -9.83 -4.22
N ARG A 66 12.23 -10.59 -4.92
CA ARG A 66 11.82 -11.59 -5.91
C ARG A 66 11.07 -12.75 -5.28
N GLU A 67 11.50 -13.23 -4.11
CA GLU A 67 10.78 -14.25 -3.33
C GLU A 67 9.38 -13.78 -2.93
N ILE A 68 9.24 -12.53 -2.45
CA ILE A 68 7.95 -11.92 -2.13
C ILE A 68 7.01 -11.98 -3.33
N LEU A 69 7.47 -11.52 -4.51
CA LEU A 69 6.67 -11.51 -5.74
C LEU A 69 6.32 -12.91 -6.28
N ASN A 70 7.10 -13.94 -5.92
CA ASN A 70 6.91 -15.31 -6.37
C ASN A 70 6.11 -16.18 -5.39
N ALA A 71 5.70 -15.65 -4.24
CA ALA A 71 4.94 -16.42 -3.25
C ALA A 71 3.58 -16.90 -3.81
N ASP A 72 2.86 -16.07 -4.56
CA ASP A 72 1.69 -16.44 -5.35
C ASP A 72 1.35 -15.40 -6.44
N GLU A 73 0.36 -15.70 -7.30
CA GLU A 73 -0.10 -14.80 -8.38
C GLU A 73 -0.58 -13.43 -7.87
N GLY A 74 -1.18 -13.37 -6.68
CA GLY A 74 -1.70 -12.15 -6.07
C GLY A 74 -0.60 -11.21 -5.60
N MET A 75 0.61 -11.71 -5.28
CA MET A 75 1.73 -10.88 -4.86
C MET A 75 2.28 -9.94 -5.94
N LYS A 76 1.87 -10.12 -7.19
CA LYS A 76 2.21 -9.21 -8.29
C LYS A 76 1.17 -8.11 -8.48
N ARG A 77 0.23 -7.93 -7.55
CA ARG A 77 -0.84 -6.93 -7.62
C ARG A 77 -1.00 -6.21 -6.29
N LEU A 78 -1.55 -5.01 -6.35
CA LEU A 78 -1.81 -4.21 -5.16
C LEU A 78 -3.03 -4.73 -4.39
N GLY A 79 -2.89 -4.78 -3.06
CA GLY A 79 -3.93 -5.12 -2.11
C GLY A 79 -4.51 -3.91 -1.38
N GLU A 80 -3.71 -2.85 -1.24
CA GLU A 80 -4.02 -1.66 -0.45
C GLU A 80 -3.37 -0.40 -1.01
N ILE A 81 -4.02 0.72 -0.75
CA ILE A 81 -3.49 2.09 -0.81
C ILE A 81 -3.82 2.78 0.51
N ALA A 82 -2.82 3.42 1.12
CA ALA A 82 -2.97 4.15 2.36
C ALA A 82 -2.35 5.56 2.27
N LEU A 83 -3.07 6.53 2.82
CA LEU A 83 -2.69 7.94 2.84
C LEU A 83 -2.30 8.35 4.25
N VAL A 84 -1.09 8.89 4.37
CA VAL A 84 -0.53 9.43 5.62
C VAL A 84 0.18 10.73 5.25
N GLY A 85 -0.22 11.84 5.89
CA GLY A 85 0.43 13.14 5.66
C GLY A 85 1.91 13.08 6.02
N TYR A 86 2.78 13.70 5.20
CA TYR A 86 4.22 13.71 5.42
C TYR A 86 4.60 14.28 6.79
N ASN A 87 3.79 15.20 7.32
CA ASN A 87 3.99 15.81 8.64
C ASN A 87 3.32 15.03 9.77
N SER A 88 3.04 13.72 9.62
CA SER A 88 2.45 12.91 10.70
C SER A 88 3.33 12.91 11.97
N PRO A 89 2.75 12.79 13.18
CA PRO A 89 3.52 12.79 14.42
C PRO A 89 4.62 11.74 14.46
N ILE A 90 4.39 10.55 13.89
CA ILE A 90 5.40 9.48 13.84
C ILE A 90 6.54 9.87 12.90
N ARG A 91 6.24 10.41 11.71
CA ARG A 91 7.27 10.86 10.77
C ARG A 91 8.13 11.99 11.34
N GLN A 92 7.51 12.92 12.07
CA GLN A 92 8.20 14.05 12.72
C GLN A 92 9.21 13.62 13.79
N THR A 93 9.13 12.39 14.31
CA THR A 93 10.18 11.85 15.19
C THR A 93 11.54 11.71 14.49
N GLY A 94 11.56 11.70 13.15
CA GLY A 94 12.77 11.49 12.35
C GLY A 94 13.41 10.11 12.51
N THR A 95 12.70 9.17 13.14
CA THR A 95 13.19 7.82 13.44
C THR A 95 12.73 6.87 12.35
N LEU A 96 13.65 6.09 11.80
CA LEU A 96 13.34 4.90 11.00
C LEU A 96 13.24 3.71 11.96
N PHE A 97 12.06 3.10 12.05
CA PHE A 97 11.78 2.10 13.08
C PHE A 97 12.18 0.68 12.66
N TYR A 98 12.32 0.42 11.35
CA TYR A 98 12.56 -0.92 10.79
C TYR A 98 11.46 -1.91 11.19
N GLU A 99 10.24 -1.39 11.36
CA GLU A 99 9.08 -2.12 11.83
C GLU A 99 7.86 -1.56 11.09
N THR A 100 7.09 -2.47 10.48
CA THR A 100 6.02 -2.11 9.54
C THR A 100 4.95 -1.23 10.17
N LEU A 101 4.46 -1.55 11.37
CA LEU A 101 3.41 -0.79 12.05
C LEU A 101 3.80 0.68 12.27
N PHE A 102 5.07 0.96 12.60
CA PHE A 102 5.52 2.33 12.77
C PHE A 102 5.80 3.03 11.43
N ASP A 103 6.53 2.37 10.54
CA ASP A 103 6.97 3.00 9.29
C ASP A 103 5.78 3.21 8.31
N GLU A 104 4.77 2.33 8.31
CA GLU A 104 3.52 2.48 7.52
C GLU A 104 2.71 3.71 7.97
N ASN A 105 2.74 4.02 9.27
CA ASN A 105 2.05 5.17 9.86
C ASN A 105 2.90 6.46 9.84
N ALA A 106 4.08 6.41 9.19
CA ALA A 106 4.98 7.54 8.95
C ALA A 106 5.04 7.97 7.47
N SER A 107 4.33 7.29 6.57
CA SER A 107 4.42 7.52 5.14
C SER A 107 3.21 6.95 4.39
N CYS A 108 2.72 7.63 3.34
CA CYS A 108 1.83 6.98 2.39
C CYS A 108 2.45 5.66 1.92
N HIS A 109 1.65 4.62 1.79
CA HIS A 109 2.13 3.30 1.43
C HIS A 109 1.14 2.57 0.52
N PHE A 110 1.64 1.52 -0.09
CA PHE A 110 0.86 0.53 -0.81
C PHE A 110 1.20 -0.84 -0.27
N ALA A 111 0.28 -1.79 -0.38
CA ALA A 111 0.56 -3.19 -0.09
C ALA A 111 0.53 -4.02 -1.38
N LEU A 112 1.50 -4.93 -1.53
CA LEU A 112 1.37 -6.06 -2.46
C LEU A 112 0.57 -7.19 -1.81
N GLY A 113 -0.24 -7.89 -2.61
CA GLY A 113 -0.97 -9.06 -2.16
C GLY A 113 -2.38 -8.74 -1.68
N LYS A 114 -2.79 -9.35 -0.58
CA LYS A 114 -4.19 -9.52 -0.18
C LYS A 114 -4.87 -8.19 0.12
N SER A 115 -6.09 -8.00 -0.41
CA SER A 115 -6.94 -6.85 -0.07
C SER A 115 -7.72 -7.04 1.22
N PHE A 116 -8.09 -5.92 1.84
CA PHE A 116 -9.04 -5.89 2.95
C PHE A 116 -10.48 -5.86 2.43
N SER A 117 -11.24 -6.93 2.67
CA SER A 117 -12.66 -6.99 2.29
C SER A 117 -13.53 -6.01 3.08
N SER A 118 -13.08 -5.59 4.27
CA SER A 118 -13.71 -4.54 5.08
C SER A 118 -13.66 -3.16 4.43
N ALA A 119 -12.65 -2.90 3.59
CA ALA A 119 -12.52 -1.65 2.85
C ALA A 119 -13.40 -1.61 1.58
N TYR A 120 -14.19 -2.64 1.32
CA TYR A 120 -15.19 -2.66 0.26
C TYR A 120 -16.59 -2.72 0.86
N GLN A 121 -17.52 -1.92 0.34
CA GLN A 121 -18.89 -1.88 0.84
C GLN A 121 -19.56 -3.27 0.72
N GLY A 122 -19.86 -3.88 1.87
CA GLY A 122 -20.43 -5.23 1.95
C GLY A 122 -19.44 -6.38 1.75
N GLY A 123 -18.14 -6.10 1.58
CA GLY A 123 -17.14 -7.12 1.25
C GLY A 123 -16.93 -8.18 2.33
N THR A 124 -17.18 -7.88 3.61
CA THR A 124 -17.11 -8.87 4.70
C THR A 124 -18.16 -9.99 4.59
N LYS A 125 -19.21 -9.79 3.80
CA LYS A 125 -20.27 -10.78 3.54
C LYS A 125 -20.09 -11.52 2.20
N MET A 126 -19.11 -11.12 1.41
CA MET A 126 -18.84 -11.71 0.09
C MET A 126 -17.96 -12.95 0.21
N SER A 127 -18.23 -13.94 -0.63
CA SER A 127 -17.33 -15.06 -0.90
C SER A 127 -16.07 -14.60 -1.63
N LYS A 128 -15.03 -15.44 -1.65
CA LYS A 128 -13.79 -15.16 -2.39
C LYS A 128 -14.03 -14.88 -3.87
N GLU A 129 -14.94 -15.62 -4.51
CA GLU A 129 -15.27 -15.42 -5.93
C GLU A 129 -15.99 -14.09 -6.18
N GLU A 130 -16.84 -13.65 -5.24
CA GLU A 130 -17.49 -12.33 -5.32
C GLU A 130 -16.48 -11.21 -5.13
N LEU A 131 -15.60 -11.32 -4.13
CA LEU A 131 -14.50 -10.36 -3.91
C LEU A 131 -13.62 -10.23 -5.15
N LYS A 132 -13.28 -11.35 -5.79
CA LYS A 132 -12.50 -11.38 -7.02
C LYS A 132 -13.20 -10.63 -8.18
N LYS A 133 -14.53 -10.75 -8.29
CA LYS A 133 -15.35 -10.09 -9.32
C LYS A 133 -15.43 -8.58 -9.14
N VAL A 134 -15.42 -8.09 -7.89
CA VAL A 134 -15.42 -6.64 -7.60
C VAL A 134 -14.02 -6.02 -7.59
N GLY A 135 -13.00 -6.77 -8.04
CA GLY A 135 -11.65 -6.26 -8.24
C GLY A 135 -10.71 -6.41 -7.04
N LEU A 136 -11.15 -7.00 -5.92
CA LEU A 136 -10.27 -7.23 -4.77
C LEU A 136 -9.24 -8.33 -5.08
N ASN A 137 -8.03 -8.12 -4.58
CA ASN A 137 -6.93 -9.05 -4.73
C ASN A 137 -6.98 -10.13 -3.64
N ASP A 138 -6.66 -11.37 -4.02
CA ASP A 138 -6.53 -12.50 -3.09
C ASP A 138 -5.09 -13.01 -3.19
N SER A 139 -4.47 -13.22 -2.05
CA SER A 139 -3.09 -13.65 -1.90
C SER A 139 -2.90 -14.24 -0.50
N VAL A 140 -1.86 -15.04 -0.30
CA VAL A 140 -1.52 -15.58 1.02
C VAL A 140 -0.83 -14.55 1.91
N ASN A 141 -0.24 -13.52 1.32
CA ASN A 141 0.51 -12.48 2.00
C ASN A 141 -0.08 -11.09 1.75
N HIS A 142 0.34 -10.17 2.59
CA HIS A 142 0.10 -8.74 2.50
C HIS A 142 1.42 -8.09 2.93
N VAL A 143 1.99 -7.24 2.07
CA VAL A 143 3.32 -6.66 2.29
C VAL A 143 3.32 -5.18 1.92
N ASP A 144 3.41 -4.36 2.96
CA ASP A 144 3.46 -2.91 2.87
C ASP A 144 4.82 -2.40 2.44
N PHE A 145 4.80 -1.35 1.64
CA PHE A 145 5.97 -0.57 1.30
C PHE A 145 5.64 0.92 1.15
N MET A 146 6.47 1.75 1.75
CA MET A 146 6.22 3.16 1.91
C MET A 146 6.69 3.94 0.68
N VAL A 147 5.89 4.89 0.20
CA VAL A 147 6.14 5.72 -0.99
C VAL A 147 6.04 7.24 -0.70
N GLY A 148 5.57 7.63 0.48
CA GLY A 148 5.38 9.03 0.86
C GLY A 148 6.67 9.84 1.00
N THR A 149 6.69 11.00 0.33
CA THR A 149 7.78 11.98 0.34
C THR A 149 7.22 13.40 0.52
N SER A 150 8.08 14.36 0.86
CA SER A 150 7.67 15.76 1.10
C SER A 150 7.26 16.50 -0.18
N ASP A 151 7.59 15.95 -1.33
CA ASP A 151 7.23 16.45 -2.65
C ASP A 151 6.09 15.64 -3.29
N LEU A 152 5.46 14.73 -2.55
CA LEU A 152 4.39 13.90 -3.07
C LEU A 152 3.15 14.75 -3.40
N GLU A 153 2.66 14.60 -4.62
CA GLU A 153 1.37 15.12 -5.08
C GLU A 153 0.44 13.94 -5.42
N ILE A 154 -0.80 13.98 -4.93
CA ILE A 154 -1.82 12.97 -5.23
C ILE A 154 -3.01 13.66 -5.86
N ILE A 155 -3.36 13.25 -7.07
CA ILE A 155 -4.52 13.77 -7.80
C ILE A 155 -5.54 12.65 -8.00
N ALA A 156 -6.71 12.80 -7.42
CA ALA A 156 -7.85 11.93 -7.67
C ALA A 156 -8.52 12.30 -9.00
N THR A 157 -8.84 11.29 -9.80
CA THR A 157 -9.72 11.42 -10.98
C THR A 157 -11.10 10.89 -10.62
N LYS A 158 -12.11 11.75 -10.69
CA LYS A 158 -13.50 11.38 -10.40
C LYS A 158 -14.14 10.64 -11.57
N LYS A 159 -15.30 10.04 -11.34
CA LYS A 159 -16.07 9.31 -12.36
C LYS A 159 -16.46 10.16 -13.58
N ASP A 160 -16.64 11.46 -13.40
CA ASP A 160 -16.93 12.42 -14.47
C ASP A 160 -15.67 12.91 -15.22
N GLY A 161 -14.48 12.40 -14.85
CA GLY A 161 -13.20 12.81 -15.40
C GLY A 161 -12.60 14.07 -14.77
N SER A 162 -13.32 14.75 -13.87
CA SER A 162 -12.77 15.90 -13.16
C SER A 162 -11.64 15.48 -12.21
N LYS A 163 -10.64 16.35 -12.06
CA LYS A 163 -9.47 16.14 -11.21
C LYS A 163 -9.62 16.89 -9.88
N MET A 164 -9.11 16.31 -8.81
CA MET A 164 -9.06 16.89 -7.48
C MET A 164 -7.70 16.62 -6.87
N ILE A 165 -7.03 17.64 -6.37
CA ILE A 165 -5.79 17.49 -5.62
C ILE A 165 -6.16 17.01 -4.22
N ILE A 166 -5.61 15.86 -3.83
CA ILE A 166 -5.78 15.25 -2.51
C ILE A 166 -4.58 15.61 -1.64
N PHE A 167 -3.37 15.39 -2.17
CA PHE A 167 -2.12 15.81 -1.53
C PHE A 167 -1.37 16.82 -2.39
N LYS A 168 -0.73 17.79 -1.74
CA LYS A 168 0.25 18.69 -2.31
C LYS A 168 1.39 18.88 -1.31
N ASP A 169 2.63 18.86 -1.79
CA ASP A 169 3.83 18.99 -0.95
C ASP A 169 3.82 17.99 0.23
N GLY A 170 3.41 16.75 -0.07
CA GLY A 170 3.38 15.64 0.89
C GLY A 170 2.23 15.65 1.88
N ASP A 171 1.33 16.63 1.87
CA ASP A 171 0.26 16.76 2.86
C ASP A 171 -1.12 17.03 2.25
N TRP A 172 -2.16 16.92 3.06
CA TRP A 172 -3.55 17.16 2.66
C TRP A 172 -3.71 18.58 2.08
N ALA A 173 -4.34 18.66 0.91
CA ALA A 173 -4.49 19.93 0.20
C ALA A 173 -5.64 20.83 0.73
N PHE A 174 -6.36 20.42 1.76
CA PHE A 174 -7.56 21.08 2.29
C PHE A 174 -7.66 20.99 3.81
#